data_AF-A0A2J6MTB7-F1
#
_entry.id   AF-A0A2J6MTB7-F1
#
_cell.length_a   1.000
_cell.length_b   1.000
_cell.length_c   1.000
_cell.angle_alpha   90.00
_cell.angle_beta   90.00
_cell.angle_gamma   90.00
#
_symmetry.space_group_name_H-M   'P 1'
#
loop_
_entity.id
_entity.type
_entity.pdbx_description
1 polymer ?
#
loop_
_entity_poly.entity_id
_entity_poly.type
_entity_poly.pdbx_seq_one_letter_code
_entity_poly.pdbx_strand_id
1 'polypeptide(L)' 'MRHARSLIESWRIEYNTERPHSSLGYLTPEQFARAHDATQQFLTSDSNCGPD' A
#
# COMPACT_ATOMS: atom_id res chain seq x y z
N MET A 1 23.00 9.73 15.52
CA MET A 1 21.88 9.93 14.57
C MET A 1 21.19 8.63 14.11
N ARG A 2 21.16 7.54 14.91
CA ARG A 2 20.42 6.31 14.56
C ARG A 2 19.02 6.25 15.18
N HIS A 3 18.84 6.87 16.35
CA HIS A 3 17.60 6.84 17.12
C HIS A 3 16.39 7.44 16.38
N ALA A 4 16.56 8.60 15.74
CA ALA A 4 15.48 9.26 15.00
C ALA A 4 14.95 8.40 13.84
N ARG A 5 15.84 7.67 13.13
CA ARG A 5 15.42 6.77 12.05
C ARG A 5 14.61 5.59 12.57
N SER A 6 15.03 4.99 13.70
CA SER A 6 14.29 3.90 14.33
C SER A 6 12.91 4.34 14.81
N LEU A 7 12.81 5.57 15.34
CA LEU A 7 11.54 6.14 15.79
C LEU A 7 10.58 6.36 14.61
N ILE A 8 11.06 6.96 13.52
CA ILE A 8 10.25 7.16 12.31
C ILE A 8 9.82 5.82 11.71
N GLU A 9 10.70 4.82 11.66
CA GLU A 9 10.37 3.50 11.13
C GLU A 9 9.30 2.80 11.98
N SER A 10 9.42 2.85 13.31
CA SER A 10 8.41 2.34 14.24
C SER A 10 7.05 2.98 13.97
N TRP A 11 7.00 4.31 13.85
CA TRP A 11 5.78 5.06 13.59
C TRP A 11 5.18 4.72 12.22
N ARG A 12 6.03 4.52 11.21
CA ARG A 12 5.59 4.13 9.87
C ARG A 12 4.91 2.77 9.88
N ILE A 13 5.48 1.79 10.59
CA ILE A 13 4.90 0.45 10.70
C ILE A 13 3.55 0.53 11.41
N GLU A 14 3.51 1.11 12.61
CA GLU A 14 2.29 1.24 13.41
C GLU A 14 1.15 1.95 12.65
N TYR A 15 1.46 3.06 11.97
CA TYR A 15 0.47 3.76 11.16
C TYR A 15 -0.07 2.91 10.01
N ASN A 16 0.81 2.17 9.33
CA ASN A 16 0.43 1.35 8.19
C ASN A 16 -0.36 0.09 8.59
N THR A 17 -0.14 -0.46 9.79
CA THR A 17 -0.72 -1.75 10.23
C THR A 17 -1.85 -1.63 11.24
N GLU A 18 -1.90 -0.57 12.06
CA GLU A 18 -2.81 -0.52 13.21
C GLU A 18 -3.88 0.56 13.13
N ARG A 19 -3.79 1.50 12.17
CA ARG A 19 -4.76 2.59 12.04
C ARG A 19 -5.77 2.34 10.91
N PRO A 20 -6.95 1.77 11.21
CA PRO A 20 -8.05 1.73 10.25
C PRO A 20 -8.59 3.15 10.03
N HIS A 21 -8.67 3.57 8.77
CA HIS A 21 -9.24 4.87 8.42
C HIS A 21 -10.61 4.67 7.78
N SER A 22 -11.63 5.39 8.25
CA SER A 22 -13.00 5.33 7.71
C SER A 22 -13.07 5.69 6.23
N SER A 23 -12.20 6.58 5.76
CA SER A 23 -12.07 6.94 4.33
C SER A 23 -11.54 5.79 3.46
N LEU A 24 -10.89 4.78 4.05
CA LEU A 24 -10.44 3.56 3.38
C LEU A 24 -11.39 2.38 3.65
N GLY A 25 -12.61 2.64 4.14
CA GLY A 25 -13.58 1.60 4.48
C GLY A 25 -13.24 0.84 5.76
N TYR A 26 -12.59 1.49 6.73
CA TYR A 26 -12.05 0.87 7.95
C TYR A 26 -10.91 -0.12 7.69
N LEU A 27 -10.28 -0.04 6.52
CA LEU A 27 -9.06 -0.78 6.20
C LEU A 27 -7.83 0.01 6.64
N THR A 28 -6.80 -0.73 7.02
CA THR A 28 -5.46 -0.17 7.23
C THR A 28 -4.81 0.17 5.88
N PRO A 29 -3.89 1.13 5.83
CA PRO A 29 -3.16 1.45 4.59
C PRO A 29 -2.53 0.23 3.94
N GLU A 30 -1.99 -0.70 4.73
CA GLU A 30 -1.41 -1.95 4.22
C GLU A 30 -2.46 -2.90 3.60
N GLN A 31 -3.63 -3.02 4.23
CA GLN A 31 -4.75 -3.80 3.66
C GLN A 31 -5.28 -3.18 2.37
N PHE A 32 -5.38 -1.85 2.33
CA PHE A 32 -5.80 -1.13 1.14
C PHE A 32 -4.78 -1.30 -0.01
N ALA A 33 -3.48 -1.17 0.27
CA ALA A 33 -2.42 -1.36 -0.72
C ALA A 33 -2.47 -2.78 -1.32
N ARG A 34 -2.61 -3.82 -0.49
CA ARG A 34 -2.77 -5.21 -0.97
C ARG A 34 -3.98 -5.38 -1.89
N ALA A 35 -5.12 -4.79 -1.55
CA ALA A 35 -6.32 -4.86 -2.38
C ALA A 35 -6.16 -4.08 -3.71
N HIS A 36 -5.49 -2.93 -3.66
CA HIS A 36 -5.24 -2.10 -4.84
C HIS A 36 -4.21 -2.72 -5.80
N ASP A 37 -3.13 -3.33 -5.29
CA ASP A 37 -2.14 -4.03 -6.12
C ASP A 37 -2.76 -5.18 -6.93
N ALA A 38 -3.68 -5.94 -6.32
CA ALA A 38 -4.44 -6.97 -7.02
C ALA A 38 -5.32 -6.40 -8.15
N THR A 39 -5.82 -5.17 -7.98
CA THR A 39 -6.68 -4.50 -8.95
C THR A 39 -5.85 -3.89 -10.09
N GLN A 40 -4.68 -3.30 -9.80
CA GLN A 40 -3.76 -2.74 -10.79
C GLN A 40 -3.10 -3.83 -11.65
N GLN A 41 -2.75 -4.99 -11.08
CA GLN A 41 -2.21 -6.11 -11.87
C GLN A 41 -3.19 -6.62 -12.93
N PHE A 42 -4.49 -6.58 -12.65
CA PHE A 42 -5.52 -6.93 -13.63
C PHE A 42 -5.67 -5.86 -14.73
N LEU A 43 -5.52 -4.58 -14.40
CA LEU A 43 -5.62 -3.47 -15.36
C LEU A 43 -4.39 -3.32 -16.27
N THR A 44 -3.25 -3.94 -15.94
CA THR A 44 -2.01 -3.82 -16.71
C THR A 44 -1.66 -5.08 -17.52
N SER A 45 -2.41 -6.18 -17.38
CA SER A 45 -2.10 -7.45 -18.06
C SER A 45 -2.56 -7.50 -19.52
N ASP A 46 -3.47 -6.62 -19.95
CA ASP A 46 -3.97 -6.57 -21.33
C ASP A 46 -3.37 -5.41 -22.17
N SER A 47 -2.17 -4.93 -21.83
CA SER A 47 -1.36 -4.19 -22.80
C SER A 47 -0.78 -5.14 -23.86
N ASN A 48 -1.67 -5.80 -24.62
CA ASN A 48 -1.34 -6.36 -25.92
C ASN A 48 -1.10 -5.20 -26.89
N CYS A 49 0.12 -4.67 -26.89
CA CYS A 49 0.63 -3.88 -28.00
C CYS A 49 1.44 -4.83 -28.91
N GLY A 50 0.74 -5.59 -29.74
CA GLY A 50 1.24 -5.82 -31.10
C GLY A 50 0.92 -4.57 -31.94
N PRO A 51 1.47 -4.36 -33.16
CA PRO A 51 2.20 -5.30 -34.02
C PRO A 51 3.56 -4.76 -34.57
N ASP A 52 4.37 -5.62 -35.18
CA ASP A 52 5.06 -5.32 -36.45
C ASP A 52 5.16 -6.62 -37.28
#